data_AF-A0A9D2TDT0-F1
#
_entry.id   AF-A0A9D2TDT0-F1
#
_cell.length_a   1.000
_cell.length_b   1.000
_cell.length_c   1.000
_cell.angle_alpha   90.00
_cell.angle_beta   90.00
_cell.angle_gamma   90.00
#
_symmetry.space_group_name_H-M   'P 1'
#
loop_
_entity.id
_entity.type
_entity.pdbx_description
1 polymer ?
#
loop_
_entity_poly.entity_id
_entity_poly.type
_entity_poly.pdbx_seq_one_letter_code
_entity_poly.pdbx_strand_id
1 'polypeptide(L)'
;MKMRKAILLGALLAAVLPSAAYGAQWVEGTDGTWSYEQDDGTWLTNGFSPDGYYVDGSGKWYDSLTILETSVPSRNSFRSSQEEVIFAGCEDIFNQVQETLYRDLGNVRRFRLSNQRLGYGRTDGDQYTELFSLEQNREKGEFTLTVRCPLTREYQGNIPMSWYDFQCLRVVTNLLSRTGDQLAEAVYYSWEGDNRYGVKLEQWTQVGDAWISYRAAEGAGIYSIRAAF
;
A
#
# COMPACT_ATOMS: atom_id res chain seq x y z
N MET A 1 -2.00 -17.68 1.03
CA MET A 1 -1.13 -18.82 1.41
C MET A 1 -0.68 -18.57 2.84
N LYS A 2 -1.18 -19.33 3.83
CA LYS A 2 -0.88 -19.13 5.27
C LYS A 2 0.60 -19.41 5.52
N MET A 3 1.29 -18.55 6.27
CA MET A 3 2.67 -18.82 6.70
C MET A 3 2.73 -20.22 7.32
N ARG A 4 3.72 -21.02 6.90
CA ARG A 4 3.94 -22.35 7.48
C ARG A 4 4.42 -22.15 8.91
N LYS A 5 3.49 -22.32 9.85
CA LYS A 5 3.75 -22.33 11.29
C LYS A 5 4.81 -23.39 11.60
N ALA A 6 6.03 -22.98 11.91
CA ALA A 6 7.00 -23.86 12.57
C ALA A 6 6.72 -23.80 14.07
N ILE A 7 5.76 -24.60 14.55
CA ILE A 7 5.53 -24.80 15.99
C ILE A 7 6.40 -25.97 16.42
N LEU A 8 7.45 -25.71 17.19
CA LEU A 8 8.15 -26.75 17.94
C LEU A 8 7.41 -26.97 19.27
N LEU A 9 6.57 -28.02 19.32
CA LEU A 9 6.04 -28.57 20.56
C LEU A 9 7.19 -29.22 21.35
N GLY A 10 7.36 -28.79 22.61
CA GLY A 10 8.41 -29.28 23.49
C GLY A 10 8.17 -30.70 24.02
N ALA A 11 9.25 -31.48 24.11
CA ALA A 11 9.39 -32.60 25.03
C ALA A 11 10.74 -32.49 25.75
N LEU A 12 10.68 -32.60 27.08
CA LEU A 12 11.77 -32.45 28.05
C LEU A 12 12.91 -33.47 27.82
N LEU A 13 14.15 -33.02 27.65
CA LEU A 13 15.37 -33.79 28.00
C LEU A 13 16.51 -32.82 28.31
N ALA A 14 17.13 -32.94 29.49
CA ALA A 14 18.21 -32.07 29.94
C ALA A 14 19.52 -32.41 29.23
N ALA A 15 20.07 -31.47 28.45
CA ALA A 15 21.46 -31.48 28.00
C ALA A 15 21.91 -30.06 27.64
N VAL A 16 23.08 -29.67 28.16
CA VAL A 16 23.99 -28.57 27.76
C VAL A 16 23.31 -27.43 27.00
N LEU A 17 23.11 -26.27 27.65
CA LEU A 17 22.71 -25.05 26.93
C LEU A 17 23.79 -24.71 25.89
N PRO A 18 23.54 -24.85 24.57
CA PRO A 18 24.32 -24.10 23.62
C PRO A 18 23.89 -22.65 23.85
N SER A 19 24.85 -21.77 24.07
CA SER A 19 24.64 -20.31 23.93
C SER A 19 23.71 -20.07 22.75
N ALA A 20 22.53 -19.50 23.00
CA ALA A 20 21.56 -19.18 21.97
C ALA A 20 22.27 -18.32 20.93
N ALA A 21 22.64 -18.93 19.81
CA ALA A 21 22.87 -18.17 18.60
C ALA A 21 21.50 -17.58 18.27
N TYR A 22 21.33 -16.29 18.57
CA TYR A 22 20.19 -15.53 18.09
C TYR A 22 20.30 -15.53 16.56
N GLY A 23 19.70 -16.52 15.91
CA GLY A 23 19.53 -16.52 14.48
C GLY A 23 18.38 -15.58 14.16
N ALA A 24 18.54 -14.77 13.11
CA ALA A 24 17.52 -13.83 12.69
C ALA A 24 16.18 -14.54 12.49
N GLN A 25 15.13 -14.02 13.11
CA GLN A 25 13.86 -14.73 13.25
C GLN A 25 12.66 -13.78 13.32
N TRP A 26 11.52 -14.31 12.89
CA TRP A 26 10.22 -13.68 13.05
C TRP A 26 9.64 -14.00 14.42
N VAL A 27 9.24 -12.97 15.16
CA VAL A 27 8.61 -13.07 16.47
C VAL A 27 7.19 -12.49 16.39
N GLU A 28 6.20 -13.32 16.71
CA GLU A 28 4.78 -12.95 16.73
C GLU A 28 4.45 -12.24 18.07
N GLY A 29 3.87 -11.04 17.97
CA GLY A 29 3.30 -10.31 19.08
C GLY A 29 1.92 -10.86 19.49
N THR A 30 1.47 -10.52 20.69
CA THR A 30 0.16 -10.97 21.21
C THR A 30 -1.04 -10.38 20.47
N ASP A 31 -0.80 -9.36 19.64
CA ASP A 31 -1.78 -8.65 18.81
C ASP A 31 -1.84 -9.16 17.36
N GLY A 32 -1.09 -10.23 17.03
CA GLY A 32 -1.01 -10.79 15.68
C GLY A 32 -0.06 -10.04 14.75
N THR A 33 0.69 -9.06 15.27
CA THR A 33 1.76 -8.39 14.51
C THR A 33 3.04 -9.20 14.56
N TRP A 34 3.89 -9.04 13.55
CA TRP A 34 5.20 -9.70 13.52
C TRP A 34 6.33 -8.69 13.57
N SER A 35 7.37 -9.00 14.33
CA SER A 35 8.63 -8.24 14.36
C SER A 35 9.78 -9.15 13.94
N TYR A 36 10.80 -8.60 13.29
CA TYR A 36 11.95 -9.37 12.84
C TYR A 36 13.18 -9.01 13.67
N GLU A 37 13.69 -9.98 14.41
CA GLU A 37 14.95 -9.89 15.16
C GLU A 37 16.10 -10.26 14.21
N GLN A 38 17.14 -9.44 14.16
CA GLN A 38 18.33 -9.66 13.35
C GLN A 38 19.37 -10.53 14.08
N ASP A 39 20.37 -11.03 13.37
CA ASP A 39 21.43 -11.89 13.94
C ASP A 39 22.24 -11.20 15.07
N ASP A 40 22.25 -9.87 15.09
CA ASP A 40 22.91 -9.07 16.13
C ASP A 40 22.01 -8.77 17.35
N GLY A 41 20.80 -9.33 17.39
CA GLY A 41 19.80 -9.14 18.44
C GLY A 41 19.06 -7.79 18.36
N THR A 42 19.28 -6.99 17.31
CA THR A 42 18.50 -5.77 17.07
C THR A 42 17.21 -6.07 16.31
N TRP A 43 16.23 -5.16 16.39
CA TRP A 43 14.97 -5.29 15.68
C TRP A 43 15.02 -4.53 14.36
N LEU A 44 14.62 -5.20 13.27
CA LEU A 44 14.46 -4.55 11.97
C LEU A 44 13.32 -3.51 12.04
N THR A 45 13.61 -2.31 11.55
CA THR A 45 12.61 -1.24 11.40
C THR A 45 12.80 -0.59 10.04
N ASN A 46 11.70 -0.21 9.38
CA ASN A 46 11.70 0.50 8.09
C ASN A 46 12.56 -0.19 7.02
N GLY A 47 12.39 -1.50 6.86
CA GLY A 47 13.28 -2.30 6.02
C GLY A 47 12.68 -3.63 5.58
N PHE A 48 13.35 -4.28 4.63
CA PHE A 48 12.95 -5.61 4.14
C PHE A 48 13.68 -6.70 4.91
N SER A 49 12.92 -7.69 5.37
CA SER A 49 13.49 -8.94 5.87
C SER A 49 14.15 -9.73 4.73
N PRO A 50 15.09 -10.65 5.01
CA PRO A 50 15.75 -11.46 3.98
C PRO A 50 14.81 -12.28 3.10
N ASP A 51 13.64 -12.65 3.63
CA ASP A 51 12.57 -13.37 2.92
C ASP A 51 11.58 -12.43 2.19
N GLY A 52 11.84 -11.12 2.18
CA GLY A 52 11.22 -10.16 1.27
C GLY A 52 9.98 -9.42 1.78
N TYR A 53 9.63 -9.58 3.07
CA TYR A 53 8.56 -8.82 3.71
C TYR A 53 9.08 -7.48 4.20
N TYR A 54 8.22 -6.46 4.16
CA TYR A 54 8.57 -5.13 4.63
C TYR A 54 8.10 -4.91 6.07
N VAL A 55 9.03 -4.57 6.97
CA VAL A 55 8.74 -4.16 8.34
C VAL A 55 8.68 -2.63 8.39
N ASP A 56 7.59 -2.09 8.93
CA ASP A 56 7.35 -0.65 8.97
C ASP A 56 8.27 0.11 9.95
N GLY A 57 8.10 1.43 10.02
CA GLY A 57 8.90 2.28 10.91
C GLY A 57 8.72 1.99 12.41
N SER A 58 7.67 1.27 12.80
CA SER A 58 7.44 0.83 14.17
C SER A 58 8.06 -0.54 14.46
N GLY A 59 8.68 -1.19 13.47
CA GLY A 59 9.23 -2.54 13.62
C GLY A 59 8.18 -3.64 13.48
N LYS A 60 7.05 -3.33 12.81
CA LYS A 60 5.92 -4.26 12.66
C LYS A 60 5.66 -4.62 11.20
N TRP A 61 5.35 -5.90 10.99
CA TRP A 61 4.74 -6.42 9.78
C TRP A 61 3.31 -6.89 10.08
N TYR A 62 2.43 -6.61 9.13
CA TYR A 62 1.02 -6.97 9.18
C TYR A 62 0.68 -7.82 7.96
N ASP A 63 -0.12 -8.88 8.14
CA ASP A 63 -0.61 -9.69 7.01
C ASP A 63 -1.67 -8.96 6.16
N SER A 64 -2.27 -7.92 6.74
CA SER A 64 -3.30 -7.08 6.17
C SER A 64 -3.35 -5.74 6.87
N LEU A 65 -3.82 -4.72 6.15
CA LEU A 65 -4.08 -3.39 6.66
C LEU A 65 -5.59 -3.17 6.69
N THR A 66 -6.11 -2.63 7.79
CA THR A 66 -7.50 -2.16 7.83
C THR A 66 -7.56 -0.74 7.27
N ILE A 67 -8.18 -0.58 6.10
CA ILE A 67 -8.37 0.71 5.44
C ILE A 67 -9.85 0.86 5.11
N LEU A 68 -10.50 1.92 5.59
CA LEU A 68 -11.95 2.13 5.44
C LEU A 68 -12.76 0.88 5.85
N GLU A 69 -12.42 0.33 7.02
CA GLU A 69 -12.99 -0.91 7.58
C GLU A 69 -12.80 -2.16 6.72
N THR A 70 -12.07 -2.06 5.61
CA THR A 70 -11.77 -3.16 4.71
C THR A 70 -10.41 -3.76 5.03
N SER A 71 -10.34 -5.09 5.08
CA SER A 71 -9.07 -5.82 5.21
C SER A 71 -8.37 -5.87 3.85
N VAL A 72 -7.37 -5.01 3.65
CA VAL A 72 -6.52 -4.99 2.45
C VAL A 72 -5.31 -5.89 2.69
N PRO A 73 -5.12 -6.97 1.91
CA PRO A 73 -4.01 -7.89 2.14
C PRO A 73 -2.67 -7.23 1.83
N SER A 74 -1.70 -7.40 2.72
CA SER A 74 -0.33 -7.00 2.46
C SER A 74 0.25 -7.85 1.34
N ARG A 75 1.05 -7.24 0.47
CA ARG A 75 1.72 -7.97 -0.60
C ARG A 75 3.09 -8.47 -0.17
N ASN A 76 3.56 -9.49 -0.89
CA ASN A 76 4.94 -10.00 -0.80
C ASN A 76 5.79 -9.59 -2.01
N SER A 77 5.19 -8.92 -3.00
CA SER A 77 5.88 -8.38 -4.16
C SER A 77 5.09 -7.24 -4.79
N PHE A 78 5.80 -6.37 -5.52
CA PHE A 78 5.16 -5.39 -6.37
C PHE A 78 4.36 -6.11 -7.47
N ARG A 79 3.13 -5.66 -7.73
CA ARG A 79 2.25 -6.24 -8.75
C ARG A 79 2.78 -5.91 -10.15
N SER A 80 2.85 -6.90 -11.03
CA SER A 80 3.33 -6.66 -12.39
C SER A 80 2.29 -5.90 -13.22
N SER A 81 2.74 -4.87 -13.93
CA SER A 81 1.94 -4.15 -14.91
C SER A 81 1.80 -4.90 -16.25
N GLN A 82 2.32 -6.12 -16.36
CA GLN A 82 2.16 -6.97 -17.55
C GLN A 82 1.00 -7.97 -17.43
N GLU A 83 0.33 -8.03 -16.27
CA GLU A 83 -0.85 -8.88 -16.03
C GLU A 83 -2.05 -8.50 -16.92
N GLU A 84 -2.91 -9.46 -17.28
CA GLU A 84 -4.09 -9.19 -18.11
C GLU A 84 -5.20 -8.40 -17.37
N VAL A 85 -5.29 -8.57 -16.05
CA VAL A 85 -6.24 -7.84 -15.21
C VAL A 85 -5.53 -7.47 -13.91
N ILE A 86 -5.14 -6.20 -13.79
CA ILE A 86 -4.32 -5.68 -12.69
C ILE A 86 -4.98 -5.84 -11.32
N PHE A 87 -6.31 -5.88 -11.22
CA PHE A 87 -7.02 -6.04 -9.95
C PHE A 87 -7.88 -7.30 -9.88
N ALA A 88 -7.54 -8.32 -10.68
CA ALA A 88 -8.22 -9.61 -10.58
C ALA A 88 -8.12 -10.17 -9.16
N GLY A 89 -9.27 -10.55 -8.60
CA GLY A 89 -9.38 -11.08 -7.25
C GLY A 89 -9.39 -10.01 -6.15
N CYS A 90 -9.52 -8.73 -6.51
CA CYS A 90 -9.65 -7.62 -5.56
C CYS A 90 -11.06 -7.00 -5.56
N GLU A 91 -12.01 -7.58 -6.28
CA GLU A 91 -13.37 -7.06 -6.45
C GLU A 91 -14.10 -6.90 -5.11
N ASP A 92 -13.98 -7.89 -4.23
CA ASP A 92 -14.59 -7.85 -2.89
C ASP A 92 -14.02 -6.73 -2.02
N ILE A 93 -12.73 -6.41 -2.17
CA ILE A 93 -12.09 -5.30 -1.46
C ILE A 93 -12.70 -3.98 -1.91
N PHE A 94 -12.83 -3.77 -3.23
CA PHE A 94 -13.42 -2.54 -3.75
C PHE A 94 -14.92 -2.44 -3.43
N ASN A 95 -15.65 -3.54 -3.39
CA ASN A 95 -17.04 -3.56 -2.95
C ASN A 95 -17.18 -3.13 -1.49
N GLN A 96 -16.37 -3.68 -0.57
CA GLN A 96 -16.39 -3.29 0.84
C GLN A 96 -16.01 -1.82 1.05
N VAL A 97 -14.97 -1.35 0.36
CA VAL A 97 -14.60 0.07 0.40
C VAL A 97 -15.76 0.93 -0.13
N GLN A 98 -16.43 0.51 -1.20
CA GLN A 98 -17.57 1.22 -1.77
C GLN A 98 -18.76 1.27 -0.82
N GLU A 99 -19.00 0.22 -0.03
CA GLU A 99 -20.02 0.18 1.02
C GLU A 99 -19.72 1.18 2.14
N THR A 100 -18.48 1.24 2.62
CA THR A 100 -18.02 2.24 3.60
C THR A 100 -18.23 3.67 3.06
N LEU A 101 -17.79 3.94 1.82
CA LEU A 101 -18.00 5.25 1.20
C LEU A 101 -19.48 5.60 1.07
N TYR A 102 -20.33 4.65 0.69
CA TYR A 102 -21.76 4.90 0.55
C TYR A 102 -22.43 5.19 1.89
N ARG A 103 -22.05 4.46 2.94
CA ARG A 103 -22.56 4.67 4.30
C ARG A 103 -22.18 6.05 4.84
N ASP A 104 -20.92 6.44 4.66
CA ASP A 104 -20.38 7.64 5.31
C ASP A 104 -20.63 8.92 4.49
N LEU A 105 -20.67 8.80 3.15
CA LEU A 105 -20.74 9.94 2.23
C LEU A 105 -21.97 9.91 1.32
N GLY A 106 -22.75 8.83 1.33
CA GLY A 106 -23.79 8.59 0.31
C GLY A 106 -23.20 8.30 -1.06
N ASN A 107 -24.00 8.49 -2.11
CA ASN A 107 -23.58 8.21 -3.49
C ASN A 107 -22.78 9.36 -4.13
N VAL A 108 -21.76 9.87 -3.44
CA VAL A 108 -20.92 11.00 -3.92
C VAL A 108 -19.51 10.57 -4.33
N ARG A 109 -19.11 9.34 -4.01
CA ARG A 109 -17.81 8.75 -4.38
C ARG A 109 -18.00 7.36 -4.93
N ARG A 110 -17.32 7.06 -6.03
CA ARG A 110 -17.46 5.78 -6.72
C ARG A 110 -16.18 5.28 -7.35
N PHE A 111 -15.88 4.00 -7.17
CA PHE A 111 -14.89 3.28 -7.97
C PHE A 111 -15.51 2.77 -9.29
N ARG A 112 -14.70 2.80 -10.35
CA ARG A 112 -14.98 2.18 -11.65
C ARG A 112 -13.81 1.31 -12.05
N LEU A 113 -14.03 0.01 -12.14
CA LEU A 113 -13.00 -0.95 -12.53
C LEU A 113 -13.20 -1.40 -13.98
N SER A 114 -12.10 -1.53 -14.70
CA SER A 114 -11.99 -2.23 -15.97
C SER A 114 -10.70 -3.05 -15.98
N ASN A 115 -10.48 -3.86 -17.04
CA ASN A 115 -9.34 -4.78 -17.09
C ASN A 115 -7.97 -4.08 -16.90
N GLN A 116 -7.82 -2.84 -17.36
CA GLN A 116 -6.54 -2.12 -17.37
C GLN A 116 -6.59 -0.78 -16.62
N ARG A 117 -7.75 -0.40 -16.07
CA ARG A 117 -7.93 0.89 -15.42
C ARG A 117 -8.80 0.76 -14.18
N LEU A 118 -8.36 1.42 -13.13
CA LEU A 118 -9.20 1.81 -12.01
C LEU A 118 -9.41 3.33 -12.07
N GLY A 119 -10.65 3.76 -12.01
CA GLY A 119 -11.03 5.15 -11.79
C GLY A 119 -11.71 5.31 -10.44
N TYR A 120 -11.43 6.41 -9.76
CA TYR A 120 -12.14 6.85 -8.57
C TYR A 120 -12.61 8.28 -8.79
N GLY A 121 -13.88 8.57 -8.50
CA GLY A 121 -14.46 9.85 -8.87
C GLY A 121 -15.65 10.27 -8.03
N ARG A 122 -16.00 11.55 -8.21
CA ARG A 122 -17.21 12.15 -7.68
C ARG A 122 -18.38 11.85 -8.61
N THR A 123 -19.51 11.51 -8.01
CA THR A 123 -20.80 11.39 -8.70
C THR A 123 -21.72 12.54 -8.32
N ASP A 124 -22.36 13.14 -9.33
CA ASP A 124 -23.38 14.18 -9.18
C ASP A 124 -24.52 13.88 -10.16
N GLY A 125 -25.56 13.20 -9.66
CA GLY A 125 -26.55 12.54 -10.51
C GLY A 125 -25.89 11.51 -11.44
N ASP A 126 -26.08 11.70 -12.75
CA ASP A 126 -25.48 10.85 -13.79
C ASP A 126 -24.05 11.29 -14.17
N GLN A 127 -23.60 12.45 -13.71
CA GLN A 127 -22.27 12.97 -14.01
C GLN A 127 -21.22 12.29 -13.14
N TYR A 128 -20.10 11.91 -13.76
CA TYR A 128 -18.94 11.35 -13.08
C TYR A 128 -17.71 12.20 -13.39
N THR A 129 -17.11 12.76 -12.35
CA THR A 129 -15.85 13.50 -12.44
C THR A 129 -14.75 12.67 -11.80
N GLU A 130 -13.75 12.27 -12.58
CA GLU A 130 -12.63 11.49 -12.07
C GLU A 130 -11.71 12.34 -11.19
N LEU A 131 -11.42 11.82 -10.00
CA LEU A 131 -10.58 12.46 -8.98
C LEU A 131 -9.19 11.84 -8.93
N PHE A 132 -9.10 10.51 -9.08
CA PHE A 132 -7.84 9.86 -9.42
C PHE A 132 -8.07 8.60 -10.25
N SER A 133 -7.04 8.14 -10.95
CA SER A 133 -7.08 6.90 -11.72
C SER A 133 -5.75 6.18 -11.69
N LEU A 134 -5.78 4.85 -11.75
CA LEU A 134 -4.61 4.03 -12.01
C LEU A 134 -4.81 3.28 -13.32
N GLU A 135 -3.89 3.49 -14.25
CA GLU A 135 -3.89 2.86 -15.57
C GLU A 135 -2.67 1.96 -15.72
N GLN A 136 -2.87 0.77 -16.28
CA GLN A 136 -1.80 -0.14 -16.62
C GLN A 136 -1.24 0.19 -18.01
N ASN A 137 0.07 0.35 -18.12
CA ASN A 137 0.79 0.40 -19.38
C ASN A 137 1.69 -0.84 -19.53
N ARG A 138 1.17 -1.85 -20.24
CA ARG A 138 1.86 -3.14 -20.42
C ARG A 138 3.13 -3.03 -21.24
N GLU A 139 3.11 -2.17 -22.27
CA GLU A 139 4.25 -2.00 -23.18
C GLU A 139 5.45 -1.41 -22.45
N LYS A 140 5.21 -0.43 -21.57
CA LYS A 140 6.25 0.20 -20.76
C LYS A 140 6.61 -0.57 -19.50
N GLY A 141 5.80 -1.54 -19.08
CA GLY A 141 5.97 -2.18 -17.79
C GLY A 141 5.74 -1.21 -16.63
N GLU A 142 4.78 -0.29 -16.77
CA GLU A 142 4.52 0.80 -15.82
C GLU A 142 3.04 0.93 -15.50
N PHE A 143 2.72 1.53 -14.36
CA PHE A 143 1.42 2.09 -14.05
C PHE A 143 1.45 3.61 -14.15
N THR A 144 0.34 4.21 -14.55
CA THR A 144 0.13 5.65 -14.53
C THR A 144 -0.96 5.98 -13.51
N LEU A 145 -0.57 6.61 -12.40
CA LEU A 145 -1.49 7.15 -11.42
C LEU A 145 -1.72 8.63 -11.72
N THR A 146 -2.96 9.05 -11.94
CA THR A 146 -3.34 10.45 -12.09
C THR A 146 -4.12 10.90 -10.87
N VAL A 147 -3.78 12.04 -10.27
CA VAL A 147 -4.47 12.63 -9.10
C VAL A 147 -4.91 14.05 -9.45
N ARG A 148 -6.18 14.39 -9.16
CA ARG A 148 -6.85 15.67 -9.48
C ARG A 148 -7.60 16.28 -8.31
N CYS A 149 -7.51 15.68 -7.13
CA CYS A 149 -8.27 16.08 -5.95
C CYS A 149 -7.33 16.43 -4.80
N PRO A 150 -7.73 17.32 -3.88
CA PRO A 150 -7.03 17.51 -2.62
C PRO A 150 -7.03 16.21 -1.82
N LEU A 151 -5.91 15.93 -1.18
CA LEU A 151 -5.72 14.77 -0.31
C LEU A 151 -5.46 15.26 1.13
N THR A 152 -5.87 14.47 2.11
CA THR A 152 -5.64 14.82 3.52
C THR A 152 -5.31 13.59 4.33
N ARG A 153 -4.12 13.59 4.95
CA ARG A 153 -3.70 12.50 5.84
C ARG A 153 -4.22 12.68 7.26
N GLU A 154 -4.12 13.90 7.77
CA GLU A 154 -4.44 14.28 9.14
C GLU A 154 -5.52 15.35 9.15
N TYR A 155 -6.45 15.26 10.09
CA TYR A 155 -7.55 16.19 10.22
C TYR A 155 -7.92 16.37 11.70
N GLN A 156 -8.65 17.44 12.00
CA GLN A 156 -9.22 17.68 13.33
C GLN A 156 -10.72 17.92 13.19
N GLY A 157 -11.50 17.35 14.10
CA GLY A 157 -12.96 17.45 14.06
C GLY A 157 -13.59 16.53 13.02
N ASN A 158 -14.46 17.08 12.16
CA ASN A 158 -15.18 16.30 11.15
C ASN A 158 -14.22 15.76 10.09
N ILE A 159 -14.44 14.51 9.68
CA ILE A 159 -13.64 13.84 8.66
C ILE A 159 -13.88 14.52 7.29
N PRO A 160 -12.88 15.15 6.66
CA PRO A 160 -13.06 15.80 5.37
C PRO A 160 -13.12 14.76 4.23
N MET A 161 -13.74 15.11 3.11
CA MET A 161 -13.80 14.21 1.93
C MET A 161 -12.39 13.84 1.42
N SER A 162 -11.46 14.78 1.45
CA SER A 162 -10.06 14.57 1.05
C SER A 162 -9.33 13.51 1.88
N TRP A 163 -9.82 13.21 3.09
CA TRP A 163 -9.31 12.09 3.88
C TRP A 163 -9.77 10.75 3.30
N TYR A 164 -11.04 10.60 2.94
CA TYR A 164 -11.53 9.40 2.25
C TYR A 164 -10.82 9.22 0.91
N ASP A 165 -10.62 10.31 0.16
CA ASP A 165 -9.89 10.31 -1.10
C ASP A 165 -8.45 9.78 -0.92
N PHE A 166 -7.76 10.17 0.17
CA PHE A 166 -6.44 9.64 0.53
C PHE A 166 -6.49 8.16 0.99
N GLN A 167 -7.50 7.74 1.76
CA GLN A 167 -7.63 6.33 2.12
C GLN A 167 -7.87 5.44 0.89
N CYS A 168 -8.66 5.91 -0.08
CA CYS A 168 -8.86 5.23 -1.36
C CYS A 168 -7.54 5.09 -2.14
N LEU A 169 -6.69 6.12 -2.14
CA LEU A 169 -5.34 6.05 -2.70
C LEU A 169 -4.51 4.96 -1.99
N ARG A 170 -4.55 4.91 -0.65
CA ARG A 170 -3.85 3.86 0.12
C ARG A 170 -4.31 2.45 -0.23
N VAL A 171 -5.62 2.22 -0.40
CA VAL A 171 -6.12 0.91 -0.85
C VAL A 171 -5.45 0.52 -2.16
N VAL A 172 -5.45 1.42 -3.14
CA VAL A 172 -4.88 1.15 -4.47
C VAL A 172 -3.38 0.89 -4.40
N THR A 173 -2.61 1.70 -3.67
CA THR A 173 -1.16 1.52 -3.59
C THR A 173 -0.75 0.27 -2.83
N ASN A 174 -1.48 -0.12 -1.77
CA ASN A 174 -1.22 -1.37 -1.04
C ASN A 174 -1.60 -2.62 -1.85
N LEU A 175 -2.55 -2.51 -2.80
CA LEU A 175 -2.81 -3.58 -3.76
C LEU A 175 -1.76 -3.70 -4.88
N LEU A 176 -0.87 -2.70 -5.01
CA LEU A 176 0.26 -2.71 -5.95
C LEU A 176 1.59 -3.05 -5.29
N SER A 177 1.90 -2.50 -4.12
CA SER A 177 3.25 -2.44 -3.55
C SER A 177 3.29 -3.07 -2.16
N ARG A 178 4.43 -3.69 -1.80
CA ARG A 178 4.68 -4.13 -0.41
C ARG A 178 4.76 -2.95 0.56
N THR A 179 5.23 -1.82 0.06
CA THR A 179 5.38 -0.55 0.77
C THR A 179 4.29 0.43 0.31
N GLY A 180 3.06 -0.06 0.13
CA GLY A 180 1.97 0.72 -0.47
C GLY A 180 1.65 2.01 0.29
N ASP A 181 1.79 2.02 1.62
CA ASP A 181 1.63 3.25 2.41
C ASP A 181 2.75 4.26 2.14
N GLN A 182 4.02 3.84 2.02
CA GLN A 182 5.10 4.75 1.61
C GLN A 182 4.85 5.32 0.21
N LEU A 183 4.34 4.49 -0.71
CA LEU A 183 4.01 4.92 -2.06
C LEU A 183 2.84 5.92 -2.08
N ALA A 184 1.79 5.70 -1.28
CA ALA A 184 0.69 6.65 -1.13
C ALA A 184 1.18 7.97 -0.52
N GLU A 185 2.05 7.91 0.48
CA GLU A 185 2.64 9.11 1.09
C GLU A 185 3.53 9.88 0.12
N ALA A 186 4.34 9.21 -0.69
CA ALA A 186 5.15 9.86 -1.71
C ALA A 186 4.28 10.64 -2.71
N VAL A 187 3.17 10.03 -3.15
CA VAL A 187 2.18 10.71 -4.01
C VAL A 187 1.54 11.89 -3.29
N TYR A 188 1.09 11.70 -2.05
CA TYR A 188 0.47 12.73 -1.23
C TYR A 188 1.37 13.95 -1.03
N TYR A 189 2.59 13.76 -0.52
CA TYR A 189 3.50 14.86 -0.24
C TYR A 189 3.98 15.53 -1.53
N SER A 190 4.21 14.78 -2.61
CA SER A 190 4.53 15.36 -3.91
C SER A 190 3.39 16.22 -4.47
N TRP A 191 2.13 15.83 -4.23
CA TRP A 191 0.95 16.52 -4.74
C TRP A 191 0.57 17.76 -3.91
N GLU A 192 0.60 17.65 -2.58
CA GLU A 192 0.22 18.73 -1.65
C GLU A 192 1.36 19.72 -1.37
N GLY A 193 2.57 19.48 -1.90
CA GLY A 193 3.64 20.49 -2.01
C GLY A 193 4.80 20.38 -1.01
N ASP A 194 4.82 19.39 -0.11
CA ASP A 194 5.94 19.16 0.82
C ASP A 194 7.08 18.33 0.19
N ASN A 195 6.73 17.43 -0.74
CA ASN A 195 7.62 16.55 -1.50
C ASN A 195 8.78 15.92 -0.69
N ARG A 196 8.52 15.51 0.55
CA ARG A 196 9.56 14.97 1.47
C ARG A 196 10.24 13.68 1.00
N TYR A 197 9.60 12.94 0.09
CA TYR A 197 10.17 11.75 -0.55
C TYR A 197 11.09 12.10 -1.72
N GLY A 198 11.19 13.39 -2.08
CA GLY A 198 12.05 13.88 -3.15
C GLY A 198 11.63 13.40 -4.53
N VAL A 199 10.33 13.19 -4.78
CA VAL A 199 9.80 12.77 -6.08
C VAL A 199 10.12 13.86 -7.10
N LYS A 200 10.86 13.50 -8.14
CA LYS A 200 11.39 14.47 -9.11
C LYS A 200 10.54 14.55 -10.37
N LEU A 201 10.51 15.74 -10.97
CA LEU A 201 9.91 15.96 -12.28
C LEU A 201 10.68 15.16 -13.33
N GLU A 202 9.99 14.25 -14.01
CA GLU A 202 10.51 13.42 -15.10
C GLU A 202 11.77 12.61 -14.77
N GLN A 203 12.01 12.33 -13.48
CA GLN A 203 13.12 11.52 -13.02
C GLN A 203 12.65 10.48 -12.00
N TRP A 204 13.20 9.27 -12.12
CA TRP A 204 12.88 8.17 -11.23
C TRP A 204 13.45 8.39 -9.82
N THR A 205 12.59 8.23 -8.83
CA THR A 205 12.90 8.28 -7.40
C THR A 205 12.46 6.95 -6.78
N GLN A 206 13.31 6.31 -5.99
CA GLN A 206 12.95 5.06 -5.33
C GLN A 206 12.16 5.37 -4.06
N VAL A 207 11.00 4.74 -3.91
CA VAL A 207 10.18 4.77 -2.69
C VAL A 207 9.81 3.33 -2.36
N GLY A 208 10.40 2.80 -1.30
CA GLY A 208 10.24 1.40 -0.92
C GLY A 208 10.59 0.45 -2.06
N ASP A 209 9.63 -0.38 -2.48
CA ASP A 209 9.77 -1.33 -3.59
C ASP A 209 9.35 -0.78 -4.97
N ALA A 210 9.13 0.53 -5.10
CA ALA A 210 8.71 1.17 -6.34
C ALA A 210 9.69 2.24 -6.83
N TRP A 211 9.83 2.37 -8.15
CA TRP A 211 10.29 3.58 -8.80
C TRP A 211 9.09 4.46 -9.14
N ILE A 212 9.14 5.73 -8.75
CA ILE A 212 8.12 6.74 -9.04
C ILE A 212 8.74 7.94 -9.77
N SER A 213 8.03 8.47 -10.77
CA SER A 213 8.39 9.69 -11.51
C SER A 213 7.15 10.57 -11.65
N TYR A 214 7.31 11.89 -11.51
CA TYR A 214 6.21 12.86 -11.53
C TYR A 214 6.19 13.71 -12.79
N ARG A 215 5.00 14.05 -13.27
CA ARG A 215 4.74 15.07 -14.28
C ARG A 215 3.50 15.87 -13.91
N ALA A 216 3.57 17.19 -14.05
CA ALA A 216 2.40 18.04 -13.92
C ALA A 216 1.57 18.05 -15.22
N ALA A 217 0.24 18.07 -15.07
CA ALA A 217 -0.70 18.39 -16.13
C ALA A 217 -1.77 19.35 -15.58
N GLU A 218 -2.58 19.95 -16.46
CA GLU A 218 -3.58 20.94 -16.07
C GLU A 218 -4.53 20.36 -15.00
N GLY A 219 -4.39 20.89 -13.76
CA GLY A 219 -5.13 20.45 -12.59
C GLY A 219 -4.85 19.00 -12.14
N ALA A 220 -3.71 18.41 -12.52
CA ALA A 220 -3.38 17.03 -12.18
C ALA A 220 -1.90 16.77 -11.90
N GLY A 221 -1.64 15.87 -10.96
CA GLY A 221 -0.37 15.18 -10.83
C GLY A 221 -0.43 13.83 -11.53
N ILE A 222 0.52 13.56 -12.42
CA ILE A 222 0.64 12.29 -13.13
C ILE A 222 1.91 11.60 -12.66
N TYR A 223 1.78 10.37 -12.19
CA TYR A 223 2.86 9.58 -11.62
C TYR A 223 3.04 8.30 -12.43
N SER A 224 4.22 8.12 -13.03
CA SER A 224 4.64 6.83 -13.56
C SER A 224 5.22 6.00 -12.43
N ILE A 225 4.79 4.75 -12.29
CA ILE A 225 5.16 3.86 -11.19
C ILE A 225 5.53 2.48 -11.75
N ARG A 226 6.63 1.89 -11.30
CA ARG A 226 7.04 0.52 -11.64
C ARG A 226 7.79 -0.16 -10.49
N ALA A 227 7.94 -1.48 -10.57
CA ALA A 227 8.74 -2.23 -9.60
C ALA A 227 10.19 -1.72 -9.58
N ALA A 228 10.77 -1.63 -8.39
CA ALA A 228 12.19 -1.27 -8.23
C ALA A 228 13.14 -2.45 -8.44
N PHE A 229 12.67 -3.66 -8.17
CA PHE A 229 13.41 -4.92 -8.23
C PHE A 229 12.44 -6.09 -8.39
#